data_AF-A0A9P7BQA0-F1
#
_entry.id   AF-A0A9P7BQA0-F1
#
_cell.length_a   1.000
_cell.length_b   1.000
_cell.length_c   1.000
_cell.angle_alpha   90.00
_cell.angle_beta   90.00
_cell.angle_gamma   90.00
#
_symmetry.space_group_name_H-M   'P 1'
#
loop_
_entity.id
_entity.type
_entity.pdbx_description
1 polymer ?
#
loop_
_entity_poly.entity_id
_entity_poly.type
_entity_poly.pdbx_seq_one_letter_code
_entity_poly.pdbx_strand_id
1 'polypeptide(L)'
;MTFIKHFKFNFHQKKQCGLYRLPEELLICVYQHLDTVTCTLAFASTCKRLRFIAQDPRSKASWIVTRYGPQFAIYYALLTIPEQCTRRFIQTLLHLGAHVPRCLIQVLVQSYGKAEYQQRKQKGIKHDPFTITIQRIPFEGYVTLINQTSTLDIQRDSLVHFYSSLTHQTDLDWQKELDNHLFFPIPTHTAHNFRPILKLAQMDPIRYERIAPVFSIDPIARSALWQSILSILFDEAFRTTPLTKERKQQLETIQYVIRRPLHNTKDQAIFHQAFADFFNKYPRGYCDQAAMDRMLNLLVTYVQPIDFSVKQALRLVKDVRSDIKEMLEKFI
;
A
#
# COMPACT_ATOMS: atom_id res chain seq x y z
N MET A 1 -31.97 21.90 -75.78
CA MET A 1 -30.98 22.59 -74.93
C MET A 1 -31.00 21.96 -73.54
N THR A 2 -29.94 21.24 -73.24
CA THR A 2 -29.78 20.31 -72.13
C THR A 2 -29.13 21.03 -70.95
N PHE A 3 -29.78 21.11 -69.79
CA PHE A 3 -29.14 21.51 -68.54
C PHE A 3 -29.04 20.30 -67.61
N ILE A 4 -27.82 19.75 -67.54
CA ILE A 4 -27.42 18.67 -66.66
C ILE A 4 -27.37 19.21 -65.23
N LYS A 5 -28.33 18.83 -64.38
CA LYS A 5 -28.20 18.98 -62.92
C LYS A 5 -27.21 17.93 -62.42
N HIS A 6 -25.98 18.36 -62.15
CA HIS A 6 -25.02 17.61 -61.35
C HIS A 6 -25.54 17.54 -59.89
N PHE A 7 -26.31 16.48 -59.58
CA PHE A 7 -26.49 16.05 -58.20
C PHE A 7 -25.20 15.36 -57.76
N LYS A 8 -24.29 16.13 -57.15
CA LYS A 8 -23.17 15.58 -56.40
C LYS A 8 -23.74 14.78 -55.23
N PHE A 9 -23.63 13.45 -55.31
CA PHE A 9 -23.72 12.55 -54.17
C PHE A 9 -22.62 12.96 -53.17
N ASN A 10 -22.98 13.80 -52.19
CA ASN A 10 -22.12 14.01 -51.03
C ASN A 10 -22.20 12.73 -50.18
N PHE A 11 -21.17 11.90 -50.32
CA PHE A 11 -20.81 10.87 -49.36
C PHE A 11 -20.90 11.45 -47.94
N HIS A 12 -21.97 11.14 -47.22
CA HIS A 12 -22.08 11.48 -45.82
C HIS A 12 -21.00 10.71 -45.06
N GLN A 13 -20.07 11.48 -44.51
CA GLN A 13 -19.02 11.08 -43.59
C GLN A 13 -19.55 10.03 -42.60
N LYS A 14 -18.81 8.92 -42.46
CA LYS A 14 -18.94 8.01 -41.33
C LYS A 14 -18.95 8.84 -40.05
N LYS A 15 -20.11 8.94 -39.38
CA LYS A 15 -20.24 9.55 -38.05
C LYS A 15 -19.35 8.75 -37.10
N GLN A 16 -18.12 9.20 -36.87
CA GLN A 16 -17.31 8.67 -35.79
C GLN A 16 -18.01 9.05 -34.48
N CYS A 17 -18.59 8.05 -33.82
CA CYS A 17 -19.19 8.19 -32.50
C CYS A 17 -18.04 8.25 -31.48
N GLY A 18 -17.45 9.43 -31.30
CA GLY A 18 -16.35 9.62 -30.37
C GLY A 18 -16.82 9.54 -28.91
N LEU A 19 -16.03 8.92 -28.04
CA LEU A 19 -16.28 8.75 -26.59
C LEU A 19 -16.74 10.07 -25.91
N TYR A 20 -16.17 11.20 -26.31
CA TYR A 20 -16.50 12.53 -25.78
C TYR A 20 -17.92 13.03 -26.07
N ARG A 21 -18.72 12.33 -26.88
CA ARG A 21 -20.12 12.65 -27.16
C ARG A 21 -21.11 11.90 -26.26
N LEU A 22 -20.63 10.94 -25.48
CA LEU A 22 -21.48 10.22 -24.53
C LEU A 22 -22.06 11.18 -23.47
N PRO A 23 -23.23 10.86 -22.89
CA PRO A 23 -23.72 11.51 -21.67
C PRO A 23 -22.68 11.48 -20.55
N GLU A 24 -22.77 12.47 -19.66
CA GLU A 24 -21.81 12.62 -18.55
C GLU A 24 -21.81 11.38 -17.65
N GLU A 25 -22.98 10.80 -17.38
CA GLU A 25 -23.16 9.62 -16.56
C GLU A 25 -22.37 8.42 -17.12
N LEU A 26 -22.39 8.24 -18.45
CA LEU A 26 -21.63 7.16 -19.09
C LEU A 26 -20.12 7.43 -19.03
N LEU A 27 -19.70 8.69 -19.13
CA LEU A 27 -18.29 9.06 -18.99
C LEU A 27 -17.78 8.83 -17.56
N ILE A 28 -18.61 9.09 -16.55
CA ILE A 28 -18.31 8.78 -15.15
C ILE A 28 -18.19 7.26 -14.98
N CYS A 29 -19.11 6.47 -15.54
CA CYS A 29 -19.01 5.00 -15.51
C CYS A 29 -17.74 4.49 -16.18
N VAL A 30 -17.34 5.06 -17.33
CA VAL A 30 -16.07 4.72 -17.98
C VAL A 30 -14.89 5.07 -17.09
N TYR A 31 -14.87 6.28 -16.52
CA TYR A 31 -13.80 6.74 -15.63
C TYR A 31 -13.64 5.84 -14.41
N GLN A 32 -14.76 5.42 -13.80
CA GLN A 32 -14.81 4.54 -12.64
C GLN A 32 -14.13 3.18 -12.87
N HIS A 33 -14.14 2.68 -14.11
CA HIS A 33 -13.58 1.37 -14.48
C HIS A 33 -12.16 1.44 -15.07
N LEU A 34 -11.48 2.58 -14.96
CA LEU A 34 -10.08 2.68 -15.38
C LEU A 34 -9.16 1.92 -14.41
N ASP A 35 -8.29 1.06 -14.95
CA ASP A 35 -7.52 0.12 -14.13
C ASP A 35 -6.43 0.77 -13.26
N THR A 36 -5.83 1.86 -13.72
CA THR A 36 -4.65 2.44 -13.07
C THR A 36 -4.75 3.95 -12.95
N VAL A 37 -4.00 4.53 -12.01
CA VAL A 37 -3.82 5.99 -11.90
C VAL A 37 -3.25 6.56 -13.22
N THR A 38 -2.36 5.84 -13.89
CA THR A 38 -1.84 6.27 -15.19
C THR A 38 -2.96 6.37 -16.24
N CYS A 39 -3.90 5.42 -16.24
CA CYS A 39 -5.08 5.46 -17.10
C CYS A 39 -5.99 6.65 -16.76
N THR A 40 -6.21 6.98 -15.48
CA THR A 40 -7.03 8.14 -15.10
C THR A 40 -6.38 9.46 -15.53
N LEU A 41 -5.05 9.56 -15.42
CA LEU A 41 -4.29 10.72 -15.92
C LEU A 41 -4.35 10.83 -17.44
N ALA A 42 -4.19 9.72 -18.16
CA ALA A 42 -4.32 9.68 -19.62
C ALA A 42 -5.74 10.04 -20.08
N PHE A 43 -6.77 9.55 -19.38
CA PHE A 43 -8.16 9.93 -19.63
C PHE A 43 -8.34 11.44 -19.45
N ALA A 44 -7.83 12.02 -18.37
CA ALA A 44 -7.92 13.45 -18.10
C ALA A 44 -7.15 14.33 -19.12
N SER A 45 -6.09 13.81 -19.73
CA SER A 45 -5.26 14.58 -20.67
C SER A 45 -5.80 14.60 -22.11
N THR A 46 -6.74 13.71 -22.45
CA THR A 46 -7.27 13.57 -23.81
C THR A 46 -8.08 14.77 -24.30
N CYS A 47 -9.00 15.31 -23.49
CA CYS A 47 -9.78 16.50 -23.86
C CYS A 47 -10.37 17.23 -22.64
N LYS A 48 -10.85 18.48 -22.84
CA LYS A 48 -11.42 19.31 -21.77
C LYS A 48 -12.60 18.66 -21.03
N ARG A 49 -13.47 17.95 -21.76
CA ARG A 49 -14.64 17.29 -21.17
C ARG A 49 -14.24 16.13 -20.27
N LEU A 50 -13.31 15.27 -20.73
CA LEU A 50 -12.82 14.15 -19.94
C LEU A 50 -11.96 14.61 -18.75
N ARG A 51 -11.25 15.74 -18.90
CA ARG A 51 -10.59 16.43 -17.79
C ARG A 51 -11.59 16.88 -16.72
N PHE A 52 -12.73 17.45 -17.11
CA PHE A 52 -13.77 17.88 -16.18
C PHE A 52 -14.32 16.69 -15.38
N ILE A 53 -14.65 15.59 -16.05
CA ILE A 53 -15.07 14.33 -15.40
C ILE A 53 -14.00 13.82 -14.44
N ALA A 54 -12.74 13.77 -14.85
CA ALA A 54 -11.65 13.30 -14.00
C ALA A 54 -11.36 14.21 -12.80
N GLN A 55 -11.75 15.49 -12.87
CA GLN A 55 -11.59 16.45 -11.78
C GLN A 55 -12.76 16.45 -10.80
N ASP A 56 -13.93 15.97 -11.22
CA ASP A 56 -15.11 15.87 -10.37
C ASP A 56 -14.85 14.96 -9.14
N PRO A 57 -15.04 15.48 -7.91
CA PRO A 57 -14.88 14.72 -6.68
C PRO A 57 -15.71 13.43 -6.65
N ARG A 58 -16.92 13.41 -7.22
CA ARG A 58 -17.77 12.22 -7.22
C ARG A 58 -17.18 11.12 -8.11
N SER A 59 -16.77 11.49 -9.32
CA SER A 59 -16.09 10.59 -10.25
C SER A 59 -14.83 9.96 -9.64
N LYS A 60 -13.99 10.78 -8.96
CA LYS A 60 -12.82 10.27 -8.22
C LYS A 60 -13.20 9.34 -7.08
N ALA A 61 -14.18 9.70 -6.26
CA ALA A 61 -14.62 8.87 -5.15
C ALA A 61 -15.14 7.51 -5.64
N SER A 62 -15.94 7.49 -6.71
CA SER A 62 -16.43 6.26 -7.35
C SER A 62 -15.29 5.39 -7.86
N TRP A 63 -14.30 5.99 -8.53
CA TRP A 63 -13.10 5.26 -8.98
C TRP A 63 -12.32 4.65 -7.81
N ILE A 64 -12.08 5.42 -6.73
CA ILE A 64 -11.34 4.94 -5.55
C ILE A 64 -12.07 3.75 -4.90
N VAL A 65 -13.38 3.87 -4.65
CA VAL A 65 -14.17 2.80 -4.03
C VAL A 65 -14.22 1.56 -4.91
N THR A 66 -14.37 1.72 -6.22
CA THR A 66 -14.38 0.60 -7.16
C THR A 66 -13.03 -0.10 -7.23
N ARG A 67 -11.93 0.66 -7.19
CA ARG A 67 -10.59 0.11 -7.36
C ARG A 67 -10.03 -0.55 -6.11
N TYR A 68 -10.22 0.07 -4.95
CA TYR A 68 -9.60 -0.37 -3.69
C TYR A 68 -10.60 -1.03 -2.74
N GLY A 69 -11.88 -1.01 -3.10
CA GLY A 69 -12.95 -1.54 -2.27
C GLY A 69 -13.36 -0.60 -1.13
N PRO A 70 -14.53 -0.83 -0.54
CA PRO A 70 -15.06 -0.03 0.56
C PRO A 70 -14.13 0.11 1.77
N GLN A 71 -13.41 -0.96 2.11
CA GLN A 71 -12.56 -1.04 3.30
C GLN A 71 -11.33 -0.12 3.22
N PHE A 72 -10.73 0.02 2.04
CA PHE A 72 -9.47 0.76 1.87
C PHE A 72 -9.63 2.12 1.22
N ALA A 73 -10.82 2.44 0.70
CA ALA A 73 -11.08 3.66 -0.07
C ALA A 73 -10.67 4.94 0.68
N ILE A 74 -11.08 5.08 1.94
CA ILE A 74 -10.73 6.25 2.75
C ILE A 74 -9.23 6.28 3.04
N TYR A 75 -8.63 5.14 3.39
CA TYR A 75 -7.19 5.05 3.64
C TYR A 75 -6.37 5.47 2.43
N TYR A 76 -6.73 4.95 1.25
CA TYR A 76 -6.10 5.31 -0.02
C TYR A 76 -6.22 6.81 -0.31
N ALA A 77 -7.42 7.39 -0.11
CA ALA A 77 -7.66 8.81 -0.33
C ALA A 77 -6.79 9.68 0.58
N LEU A 78 -6.71 9.33 1.86
CA LEU A 78 -5.86 10.03 2.82
C LEU A 78 -4.38 9.94 2.46
N LEU A 79 -3.93 8.78 1.96
CA LEU A 79 -2.54 8.58 1.55
C LEU A 79 -2.15 9.36 0.30
N THR A 80 -3.04 9.44 -0.69
CA THR A 80 -2.67 9.87 -2.05
C THR A 80 -3.12 11.27 -2.41
N ILE A 81 -4.23 11.73 -1.85
CA ILE A 81 -4.84 13.03 -2.15
C ILE A 81 -5.37 13.72 -0.87
N PRO A 82 -4.56 13.84 0.20
CA PRO A 82 -5.03 14.34 1.49
C PRO A 82 -5.66 15.73 1.40
N GLU A 83 -5.16 16.60 0.51
CA GLU A 83 -5.68 17.95 0.33
C GLU A 83 -7.11 17.99 -0.24
N GLN A 84 -7.54 16.92 -0.91
CA GLN A 84 -8.90 16.78 -1.48
C GLN A 84 -9.90 16.16 -0.49
N CYS A 85 -9.43 15.67 0.66
CA CYS A 85 -10.23 15.07 1.72
C CYS A 85 -11.02 16.12 2.51
N THR A 86 -11.83 16.90 1.82
CA THR A 86 -12.82 17.85 2.36
C THR A 86 -14.01 17.12 2.95
N ARG A 87 -14.86 17.82 3.73
CA ARG A 87 -16.09 17.24 4.28
C ARG A 87 -16.95 16.59 3.20
N ARG A 88 -17.16 17.28 2.07
CA ARG A 88 -17.99 16.81 0.97
C ARG A 88 -17.42 15.56 0.31
N PHE A 89 -16.10 15.51 0.11
CA PHE A 89 -15.44 14.37 -0.51
C PHE A 89 -15.51 13.12 0.38
N ILE A 90 -15.21 13.27 1.68
CA ILE A 90 -15.32 12.18 2.65
C ILE A 90 -16.77 11.69 2.73
N GLN A 91 -17.75 12.58 2.83
CA GLN A 91 -19.16 12.20 2.79
C GLN A 91 -19.49 11.43 1.51
N THR A 92 -18.97 11.85 0.35
CA THR A 92 -19.20 11.14 -0.91
C THR A 92 -18.64 9.72 -0.87
N LEU A 93 -17.42 9.53 -0.35
CA LEU A 93 -16.84 8.19 -0.15
C LEU A 93 -17.73 7.33 0.75
N LEU A 94 -18.21 7.87 1.87
CA LEU A 94 -19.11 7.17 2.79
C LEU A 94 -20.45 6.80 2.14
N HIS A 95 -21.06 7.70 1.36
CA HIS A 95 -22.30 7.41 0.62
C HIS A 95 -22.11 6.34 -0.45
N LEU A 96 -20.90 6.20 -1.00
CA LEU A 96 -20.52 5.13 -1.92
C LEU A 96 -20.18 3.81 -1.19
N GLY A 97 -20.36 3.76 0.13
CA GLY A 97 -20.18 2.57 0.96
C GLY A 97 -18.82 2.46 1.61
N ALA A 98 -17.91 3.44 1.47
CA ALA A 98 -16.60 3.37 2.11
C ALA A 98 -16.72 3.30 3.64
N HIS A 99 -15.83 2.54 4.27
CA HIS A 99 -15.80 2.37 5.71
C HIS A 99 -14.62 3.12 6.33
N VAL A 100 -14.80 3.49 7.61
CA VAL A 100 -13.76 4.12 8.42
C VAL A 100 -13.30 3.10 9.48
N PRO A 101 -12.16 2.42 9.27
CA PRO A 101 -11.63 1.48 10.24
C PRO A 101 -11.25 2.16 11.55
N ARG A 102 -11.44 1.44 12.66
CA ARG A 102 -11.07 1.92 14.00
C ARG A 102 -9.59 2.31 14.09
N CYS A 103 -8.71 1.46 13.58
CA CYS A 103 -7.26 1.71 13.61
C CYS A 103 -6.89 3.00 12.87
N LEU A 104 -7.59 3.35 11.80
CA LEU A 104 -7.37 4.58 11.05
C LEU A 104 -7.71 5.82 11.88
N ILE A 105 -8.85 5.80 12.57
CA ILE A 105 -9.23 6.91 13.46
C ILE A 105 -8.24 7.08 14.59
N GLN A 106 -7.81 5.99 15.23
CA GLN A 106 -6.82 6.06 16.29
C GLN A 106 -5.54 6.74 15.82
N VAL A 107 -5.01 6.34 14.65
CA VAL A 107 -3.81 6.97 14.09
C VAL A 107 -4.05 8.46 13.78
N LEU A 108 -5.21 8.82 13.24
CA LEU A 108 -5.58 10.21 12.96
C LEU A 108 -5.63 11.05 14.24
N VAL A 109 -6.35 10.59 15.27
CA VAL A 109 -6.44 11.31 16.56
C VAL A 109 -5.07 11.41 17.25
N GLN A 110 -4.26 10.36 17.15
CA GLN A 110 -2.95 10.31 17.79
C GLN A 110 -1.92 11.19 17.07
N SER A 111 -2.15 11.59 15.82
CA SER A 111 -1.10 12.20 15.00
C SER A 111 -1.48 13.56 14.41
N TYR A 112 -2.76 13.83 14.14
CA TYR A 112 -3.21 15.08 13.51
C TYR A 112 -3.07 16.28 14.46
N GLY A 113 -2.47 17.38 13.99
CA GLY A 113 -2.37 18.64 14.73
C GLY A 113 -1.43 18.64 15.94
N LYS A 114 -0.71 17.56 16.23
CA LYS A 114 0.18 17.49 17.41
C LYS A 114 1.50 18.24 17.19
N ALA A 115 1.86 19.11 18.14
CA ALA A 115 3.07 19.93 18.11
C ALA A 115 4.37 19.11 18.12
N GLU A 116 4.36 17.91 18.72
CA GLU A 116 5.51 17.00 18.75
C GLU A 116 6.00 16.65 17.33
N TYR A 117 5.09 16.59 16.36
CA TYR A 117 5.43 16.40 14.96
C TYR A 117 6.18 17.60 14.38
N GLN A 118 5.73 18.82 14.68
CA GLN A 118 6.39 20.06 14.25
C GLN A 118 7.78 20.21 14.89
N GLN A 119 7.93 19.85 16.16
CA GLN A 119 9.19 19.93 16.90
C GLN A 119 10.21 18.86 16.47
N ARG A 120 9.79 17.61 16.24
CA ARG A 120 10.70 16.55 15.75
C ARG A 120 11.20 16.81 14.33
N LYS A 121 10.42 17.54 13.51
CA LYS A 121 10.83 17.98 12.17
C LYS A 121 12.02 18.94 12.24
N GLN A 122 12.03 19.81 13.24
CA GLN A 122 13.14 20.74 13.51
C GLN A 122 14.40 20.02 14.04
N LYS A 123 14.24 18.85 14.67
CA LYS A 123 15.35 18.04 15.19
C LYS A 123 15.97 17.07 14.18
N GLY A 124 15.55 17.09 12.90
CA GLY A 124 16.09 16.21 11.87
C GLY A 124 15.73 14.72 12.02
N ILE A 125 14.76 14.40 12.88
CA ILE A 125 14.27 13.03 13.05
C ILE A 125 13.38 12.71 11.84
N LYS A 126 13.67 11.60 11.14
CA LYS A 126 12.87 11.15 9.99
C LYS A 126 11.43 10.90 10.45
N HIS A 127 10.49 11.65 9.87
CA HIS A 127 9.07 11.45 10.11
C HIS A 127 8.50 10.37 9.19
N ASP A 128 7.51 9.65 9.70
CA ASP A 128 6.77 8.69 8.91
C ASP A 128 5.94 9.41 7.83
N PRO A 129 6.04 9.02 6.55
CA PRO A 129 5.33 9.71 5.48
C PRO A 129 3.82 9.75 5.66
N PHE A 130 3.18 8.76 6.27
CA PHE A 130 1.75 8.81 6.55
C PHE A 130 1.43 9.92 7.56
N THR A 131 2.20 10.01 8.65
CA THR A 131 2.07 11.09 9.63
C THR A 131 2.24 12.48 9.01
N ILE A 132 3.12 12.63 8.00
CA ILE A 132 3.27 13.87 7.24
C ILE A 132 2.01 14.15 6.41
N THR A 133 1.54 13.14 5.69
CA THR A 133 0.41 13.24 4.76
C THR A 133 -0.88 13.63 5.47
N ILE A 134 -1.16 13.05 6.65
CA ILE A 134 -2.39 13.38 7.39
C ILE A 134 -2.47 14.85 7.82
N GLN A 135 -1.34 15.56 7.99
CA GLN A 135 -1.38 16.98 8.36
C GLN A 135 -1.92 17.86 7.24
N ARG A 136 -1.97 17.35 6.01
CA ARG A 136 -2.49 18.06 4.84
C ARG A 136 -4.00 17.89 4.67
N ILE A 137 -4.63 17.05 5.50
CA ILE A 137 -6.07 16.85 5.48
C ILE A 137 -6.76 18.14 5.95
N PRO A 138 -7.71 18.70 5.18
CA PRO A 138 -8.54 19.81 5.62
C PRO A 138 -9.24 19.49 6.95
N PHE A 139 -9.25 20.46 7.88
CA PHE A 139 -9.81 20.27 9.22
C PHE A 139 -11.26 19.75 9.21
N GLU A 140 -12.09 20.26 8.31
CA GLU A 140 -13.47 19.81 8.13
C GLU A 140 -13.60 18.32 7.73
N GLY A 141 -12.65 17.81 6.93
CA GLY A 141 -12.60 16.40 6.56
C GLY A 141 -12.16 15.53 7.72
N TYR A 142 -11.16 15.98 8.47
CA TYR A 142 -10.74 15.34 9.72
C TYR A 142 -11.92 15.22 10.70
N VAL A 143 -12.61 16.33 11.01
CA VAL A 143 -13.79 16.32 11.91
C VAL A 143 -14.87 15.38 11.40
N THR A 144 -15.11 15.37 10.08
CA THR A 144 -16.09 14.44 9.48
C THR A 144 -15.74 12.99 9.76
N LEU A 145 -14.46 12.61 9.63
CA LEU A 145 -13.98 11.26 9.92
C LEU A 145 -14.14 10.89 11.40
N ILE A 146 -13.72 11.78 12.31
CA ILE A 146 -13.84 11.53 13.76
C ILE A 146 -15.30 11.36 14.19
N ASN A 147 -16.20 12.18 13.65
CA ASN A 147 -17.62 12.12 13.99
C ASN A 147 -18.33 10.86 13.47
N GLN A 148 -17.74 10.11 12.53
CA GLN A 148 -18.29 8.80 12.13
C GLN A 148 -18.09 7.73 13.21
N THR A 149 -17.32 8.00 14.26
CA THR A 149 -16.99 7.02 15.29
C THR A 149 -17.41 7.50 16.67
N SER A 150 -18.55 7.00 17.16
CA SER A 150 -19.19 7.48 18.38
C SER A 150 -18.63 6.89 19.68
N THR A 151 -17.75 5.88 19.65
CA THR A 151 -17.40 5.07 20.84
C THR A 151 -15.96 4.55 20.89
N LEU A 152 -15.00 5.24 20.28
CA LEU A 152 -13.63 4.74 20.26
C LEU A 152 -12.89 4.99 21.58
N ASP A 153 -12.45 3.90 22.21
CA ASP A 153 -11.34 3.95 23.16
C ASP A 153 -10.06 4.27 22.36
N ILE A 154 -9.69 5.56 22.42
CA ILE A 154 -8.53 6.17 21.76
C ILE A 154 -7.21 5.80 22.48
N GLN A 155 -7.28 5.29 23.73
CA GLN A 155 -6.09 5.01 24.53
C GLN A 155 -5.41 3.70 24.16
N ARG A 156 -6.17 2.70 23.68
CA ARG A 156 -5.61 1.42 23.24
C ARG A 156 -5.09 1.49 21.81
N ASP A 157 -3.81 1.19 21.60
CA ASP A 157 -3.23 0.98 20.28
C ASP A 157 -3.76 -0.34 19.68
N SER A 158 -4.69 -0.25 18.71
CA SER A 158 -5.27 -1.42 18.06
C SER A 158 -4.24 -2.31 17.37
N LEU A 159 -3.12 -1.76 16.89
CA LEU A 159 -2.08 -2.55 16.23
C LEU A 159 -1.36 -3.43 17.25
N VAL A 160 -0.98 -2.85 18.40
CA VAL A 160 -0.33 -3.57 19.50
C VAL A 160 -1.26 -4.64 20.07
N HIS A 161 -2.53 -4.29 20.30
CA HIS A 161 -3.54 -5.24 20.79
C HIS A 161 -3.78 -6.39 19.80
N PHE A 162 -3.87 -6.09 18.51
CA PHE A 162 -4.01 -7.09 17.46
C PHE A 162 -2.80 -8.04 17.43
N TYR A 163 -1.58 -7.51 17.58
CA TYR A 163 -0.37 -8.33 17.61
C TYR A 163 -0.28 -9.19 18.88
N SER A 164 -0.62 -8.66 20.05
CA SER A 164 -0.62 -9.46 21.29
C SER A 164 -1.62 -10.60 21.20
N SER A 165 -2.87 -10.32 20.80
CA SER A 165 -3.92 -11.34 20.66
C SER A 165 -3.56 -12.41 19.63
N LEU A 166 -2.93 -12.06 18.51
CA LEU A 166 -2.47 -13.04 17.51
C LEU A 166 -1.33 -13.95 18.03
N THR A 167 -0.55 -13.47 19.00
CA THR A 167 0.52 -14.28 19.60
C THR A 167 0.02 -15.25 20.68
N HIS A 168 -1.10 -14.94 21.35
CA HIS A 168 -1.70 -15.79 22.38
C HIS A 168 -2.75 -16.73 21.78
N GLN A 169 -2.46 -18.03 21.74
CA GLN A 169 -3.31 -19.04 21.05
C GLN A 169 -4.74 -19.15 21.58
N THR A 170 -5.00 -18.74 22.82
CA THR A 170 -6.34 -18.79 23.44
C THR A 170 -7.18 -17.55 23.16
N ASP A 171 -6.58 -16.50 22.59
CA ASP A 171 -7.24 -15.23 22.34
C ASP A 171 -7.72 -15.17 20.88
N LEU A 172 -9.04 -15.06 20.70
CA LEU A 172 -9.70 -14.94 19.40
C LEU A 172 -10.09 -13.49 19.08
N ASP A 173 -9.66 -12.52 19.89
CA ASP A 173 -10.02 -11.11 19.68
C ASP A 173 -9.42 -10.56 18.37
N TRP A 174 -8.30 -11.08 17.91
CA TRP A 174 -7.75 -10.74 16.58
C TRP A 174 -8.72 -11.09 15.43
N GLN A 175 -9.52 -12.16 15.57
CA GLN A 175 -10.53 -12.51 14.57
C GLN A 175 -11.66 -11.48 14.58
N LYS A 176 -12.12 -11.08 15.77
CA LYS A 176 -13.15 -10.04 15.92
C LYS A 176 -12.69 -8.70 15.36
N GLU A 177 -11.43 -8.32 15.56
CA GLU A 177 -10.86 -7.09 14.99
C GLU A 177 -10.88 -7.12 13.45
N LEU A 178 -10.57 -8.26 12.83
CA LEU A 178 -10.63 -8.41 11.37
C LEU A 178 -12.06 -8.49 10.83
N ASP A 179 -12.95 -9.19 11.54
CA ASP A 179 -14.31 -9.47 11.07
C ASP A 179 -15.27 -8.30 11.34
N ASN A 180 -15.17 -7.64 12.50
CA ASN A 180 -16.12 -6.61 12.96
C ASN A 180 -15.59 -5.19 12.86
N HIS A 181 -14.27 -4.99 12.94
CA HIS A 181 -13.66 -3.66 13.00
C HIS A 181 -12.86 -3.29 11.74
N LEU A 182 -12.93 -4.15 10.71
CA LEU A 182 -12.31 -3.96 9.41
C LEU A 182 -10.81 -3.65 9.52
N PHE A 183 -10.16 -4.22 10.54
CA PHE A 183 -8.77 -3.92 10.88
C PHE A 183 -7.82 -4.19 9.70
N PHE A 184 -6.83 -3.31 9.55
CA PHE A 184 -5.62 -3.57 8.78
C PHE A 184 -4.43 -2.81 9.41
N PRO A 185 -3.20 -3.30 9.21
CA PRO A 185 -2.03 -2.68 9.82
C PRO A 185 -1.73 -1.34 9.12
N ILE A 186 -1.92 -0.24 9.86
CA ILE A 186 -1.49 1.10 9.44
C ILE A 186 -0.15 1.37 10.11
N PRO A 187 0.97 1.27 9.38
CA PRO A 187 2.26 1.60 9.96
C PRO A 187 2.32 3.11 10.22
N THR A 188 2.64 3.46 11.46
CA THR A 188 3.02 4.83 11.84
C THR A 188 4.54 5.01 11.87
N HIS A 189 5.31 3.94 11.59
CA HIS A 189 6.76 3.92 11.50
C HIS A 189 7.25 2.71 10.69
N THR A 190 8.34 2.86 9.92
CA THR A 190 9.01 1.77 9.17
C THR A 190 9.66 0.69 10.05
N ALA A 191 9.59 0.82 11.38
CA ALA A 191 10.18 -0.10 12.36
C ALA A 191 9.13 -1.01 12.99
N HIS A 192 7.87 -0.93 12.55
CA HIS A 192 6.84 -1.85 13.02
C HIS A 192 7.18 -3.28 12.62
N ASN A 193 7.15 -4.16 13.61
CA ASN A 193 7.40 -5.58 13.42
C ASN A 193 6.16 -6.24 12.81
N PHE A 194 6.21 -6.61 11.53
CA PHE A 194 5.12 -7.29 10.81
C PHE A 194 5.27 -8.82 10.82
N ARG A 195 6.17 -9.38 11.64
CA ARG A 195 6.21 -10.84 11.88
C ARG A 195 4.85 -11.42 12.32
N PRO A 196 4.05 -10.75 13.17
CA PRO A 196 2.70 -11.23 13.47
C PRO A 196 1.83 -11.33 12.22
N ILE A 197 1.90 -10.36 11.29
CA ILE A 197 1.16 -10.44 10.03
C ILE A 197 1.61 -11.63 9.17
N LEU A 198 2.91 -11.92 9.12
CA LEU A 198 3.41 -13.11 8.41
C LEU A 198 2.94 -14.40 9.08
N LYS A 199 2.83 -14.42 10.42
CA LYS A 199 2.23 -15.52 11.17
C LYS A 199 0.73 -15.69 10.86
N LEU A 200 -0.02 -14.58 10.72
CA LEU A 200 -1.42 -14.62 10.27
C LEU A 200 -1.53 -15.26 8.88
N ALA A 201 -0.67 -14.86 7.93
CA ALA A 201 -0.65 -15.45 6.60
C ALA A 201 -0.41 -16.97 6.61
N GLN A 202 0.37 -17.47 7.58
CA GLN A 202 0.61 -18.89 7.77
C GLN A 202 -0.56 -19.61 8.43
N MET A 203 -1.21 -18.99 9.43
CA MET A 203 -2.26 -19.59 10.25
C MET A 203 -3.65 -19.54 9.58
N ASP A 204 -4.00 -18.40 8.98
CA ASP A 204 -5.29 -18.14 8.35
C ASP A 204 -5.09 -17.29 7.08
N PRO A 205 -4.72 -17.93 5.95
CA PRO A 205 -4.53 -17.23 4.69
C PRO A 205 -5.78 -16.46 4.25
N ILE A 206 -6.98 -16.96 4.52
CA ILE A 206 -8.25 -16.35 4.10
C ILE A 206 -8.46 -15.00 4.78
N ARG A 207 -8.12 -14.88 6.07
CA ARG A 207 -8.19 -13.59 6.76
C ARG A 207 -7.02 -12.66 6.39
N TYR A 208 -5.84 -13.22 6.14
CA TYR A 208 -4.73 -12.43 5.60
C TYR A 208 -5.10 -11.76 4.26
N GLU A 209 -5.81 -12.46 3.37
CA GLU A 209 -6.29 -11.92 2.09
C GLU A 209 -7.07 -10.62 2.23
N ARG A 210 -7.81 -10.45 3.34
CA ARG A 210 -8.59 -9.24 3.59
C ARG A 210 -7.73 -8.03 3.89
N ILE A 211 -6.56 -8.21 4.49
CA ILE A 211 -5.63 -7.11 4.82
C ILE A 211 -4.54 -6.92 3.77
N ALA A 212 -4.26 -7.95 2.96
CA ALA A 212 -3.20 -7.93 1.97
C ALA A 212 -3.19 -6.71 1.02
N PRO A 213 -4.34 -6.12 0.60
CA PRO A 213 -4.35 -4.92 -0.23
C PRO A 213 -3.63 -3.71 0.39
N VAL A 214 -3.49 -3.64 1.72
CA VAL A 214 -2.75 -2.54 2.37
C VAL A 214 -1.30 -2.46 1.86
N PHE A 215 -0.68 -3.61 1.58
CA PHE A 215 0.71 -3.69 1.11
C PHE A 215 0.87 -3.30 -0.35
N SER A 216 -0.22 -3.20 -1.12
CA SER A 216 -0.18 -2.68 -2.50
C SER A 216 -0.50 -1.19 -2.58
N ILE A 217 -1.16 -0.65 -1.55
CA ILE A 217 -1.55 0.75 -1.44
C ILE A 217 -0.47 1.58 -0.76
N ASP A 218 0.10 1.07 0.33
CA ASP A 218 0.99 1.81 1.22
C ASP A 218 2.45 1.32 1.11
N PRO A 219 3.35 2.14 0.52
CA PRO A 219 4.77 1.83 0.42
C PRO A 219 5.46 1.61 1.77
N ILE A 220 5.00 2.25 2.84
CA ILE A 220 5.56 2.10 4.19
C ILE A 220 5.20 0.72 4.72
N ALA A 221 3.93 0.31 4.57
CA ALA A 221 3.47 -1.02 4.97
C ALA A 221 4.22 -2.10 4.19
N ARG A 222 4.42 -1.89 2.88
CA ARG A 222 5.22 -2.77 2.04
C ARG A 222 6.68 -2.83 2.49
N SER A 223 7.28 -1.70 2.85
CA SER A 223 8.64 -1.66 3.39
C SER A 223 8.76 -2.39 4.74
N ALA A 224 7.81 -2.22 5.65
CA ALA A 224 7.79 -2.91 6.95
C ALA A 224 7.59 -4.43 6.79
N LEU A 225 6.80 -4.84 5.80
CA LEU A 225 6.67 -6.23 5.39
C LEU A 225 8.02 -6.79 4.91
N TRP A 226 8.70 -6.07 4.01
CA TRP A 226 10.05 -6.42 3.53
C TRP A 226 11.07 -6.56 4.66
N GLN A 227 11.09 -5.60 5.60
CA GLN A 227 11.95 -5.66 6.80
C GLN A 227 11.68 -6.92 7.63
N SER A 228 10.41 -7.29 7.79
CA SER A 228 10.02 -8.47 8.57
C SER A 228 10.40 -9.78 7.89
N ILE A 229 10.30 -9.83 6.56
CA ILE A 229 10.79 -10.94 5.73
C ILE A 229 12.30 -11.08 5.87
N LEU A 230 13.06 -10.00 5.65
CA LEU A 230 14.52 -10.00 5.80
C LEU A 230 14.92 -10.46 7.19
N SER A 231 14.21 -10.01 8.22
CA SER A 231 14.44 -10.41 9.60
C SER A 231 14.24 -11.92 9.83
N ILE A 232 13.20 -12.54 9.25
CA ILE A 232 13.00 -14.00 9.35
C ILE A 232 14.13 -14.76 8.64
N LEU A 233 14.52 -14.32 7.45
CA LEU A 233 15.58 -14.96 6.68
C LEU A 233 16.94 -14.83 7.37
N PHE A 234 17.17 -13.68 8.01
CA PHE A 234 18.39 -13.43 8.78
C PHE A 234 18.45 -14.32 10.02
N ASP A 235 17.39 -14.42 10.81
CA ASP A 235 17.32 -15.35 11.95
C ASP A 235 17.63 -16.79 11.52
N GLU A 236 17.08 -17.21 10.38
CA GLU A 236 17.31 -18.56 9.85
C GLU A 236 18.75 -18.76 9.35
N ALA A 237 19.38 -17.72 8.81
CA ALA A 237 20.76 -17.79 8.32
C ALA A 237 21.79 -18.04 9.44
N PHE A 238 21.57 -17.46 10.63
CA PHE A 238 22.41 -17.70 11.81
C PHE A 238 22.16 -19.05 12.49
N ARG A 239 21.10 -19.75 12.09
CA ARG A 239 20.73 -20.99 12.76
C ARG A 239 21.70 -22.11 12.38
N THR A 240 22.05 -22.90 13.38
CA THR A 240 22.89 -24.10 13.23
C THR A 240 22.07 -25.39 13.25
N THR A 241 20.82 -25.32 13.69
CA THR A 241 19.91 -26.47 13.79
C THR A 241 19.17 -26.74 12.47
N PRO A 242 18.78 -27.99 12.18
CA PRO A 242 18.08 -28.34 10.93
C PRO A 242 16.70 -27.70 10.85
N LEU A 243 16.21 -27.47 9.62
CA LEU A 243 14.90 -26.83 9.34
C LEU A 243 13.74 -27.66 9.89
N THR A 244 13.00 -27.10 10.85
CA THR A 244 11.78 -27.71 11.36
C THR A 244 10.65 -27.56 10.33
N LYS A 245 9.63 -28.42 10.42
CA LYS A 245 8.45 -28.36 9.53
C LYS A 245 7.75 -27.00 9.59
N GLU A 246 7.58 -26.45 10.80
CA GLU A 246 6.96 -25.14 11.02
C GLU A 246 7.74 -24.01 10.36
N ARG A 247 9.08 -24.04 10.45
CA ARG A 247 9.94 -23.01 9.83
C ARG A 247 9.96 -23.11 8.32
N LYS A 248 9.97 -24.33 7.78
CA LYS A 248 9.82 -24.53 6.34
C LYS A 248 8.51 -23.92 5.84
N GLN A 249 7.40 -24.17 6.55
CA GLN A 249 6.11 -23.57 6.23
C GLN A 249 6.14 -22.03 6.33
N GLN A 250 6.84 -21.47 7.33
CA GLN A 250 7.03 -20.02 7.45
C GLN A 250 7.77 -19.44 6.25
N LEU A 251 8.83 -20.10 5.77
CA LEU A 251 9.58 -19.68 4.58
C LEU A 251 8.75 -19.79 3.30
N GLU A 252 7.96 -20.86 3.15
CA GLU A 252 7.03 -21.01 2.03
C GLU A 252 5.93 -19.94 2.03
N THR A 253 5.47 -19.51 3.22
CA THR A 253 4.48 -18.44 3.38
C THR A 253 5.00 -17.10 2.82
N ILE A 254 6.30 -16.82 2.94
CA ILE A 254 6.92 -15.60 2.41
C ILE A 254 6.68 -15.49 0.89
N GLN A 255 6.81 -16.60 0.17
CA GLN A 255 6.60 -16.63 -1.27
C GLN A 255 5.17 -16.24 -1.64
N TYR A 256 4.19 -16.75 -0.90
CA TYR A 256 2.78 -16.43 -1.09
C TYR A 256 2.48 -14.95 -0.82
N VAL A 257 3.03 -14.38 0.26
CA VAL A 257 2.82 -12.99 0.67
C VAL A 257 3.41 -11.99 -0.34
N ILE A 258 4.57 -12.30 -0.93
CA ILE A 258 5.29 -11.37 -1.82
C ILE A 258 4.78 -11.43 -3.26
N ARG A 259 4.29 -12.59 -3.72
CA ARG A 259 3.80 -12.82 -5.08
C ARG A 259 2.53 -12.05 -5.46
N ARG A 260 2.04 -11.12 -4.65
CA ARG A 260 0.88 -10.31 -5.05
C ARG A 260 1.29 -9.21 -6.04
N PRO A 261 0.55 -9.03 -7.15
CA PRO A 261 0.81 -7.96 -8.09
C PRO A 261 0.60 -6.62 -7.38
N LEU A 262 1.58 -5.73 -7.50
CA LEU A 262 1.46 -4.38 -7.00
C LEU A 262 0.82 -3.50 -8.07
N HIS A 263 -0.11 -2.65 -7.65
CA HIS A 263 -0.66 -1.64 -8.54
C HIS A 263 0.34 -0.51 -8.84
N ASN A 264 1.54 -0.57 -8.27
CA ASN A 264 2.59 0.43 -8.39
C ASN A 264 3.93 -0.26 -8.70
N THR A 265 4.58 0.13 -9.79
CA THR A 265 5.82 -0.45 -10.34
C THR A 265 7.09 -0.14 -9.51
N LYS A 266 6.94 0.10 -8.20
CA LYS A 266 8.01 0.60 -7.32
C LYS A 266 8.50 -0.41 -6.29
N ASP A 267 8.04 -1.65 -6.31
CA ASP A 267 8.42 -2.64 -5.29
C ASP A 267 9.92 -2.88 -5.21
N GLN A 268 10.60 -2.91 -6.36
CA GLN A 268 12.05 -3.07 -6.40
C GLN A 268 12.76 -1.94 -5.64
N ALA A 269 12.30 -0.70 -5.79
CA ALA A 269 12.87 0.44 -5.07
C ALA A 269 12.57 0.36 -3.56
N ILE A 270 11.37 -0.07 -3.19
CA ILE A 270 10.99 -0.30 -1.79
C ILE A 270 11.87 -1.40 -1.19
N PHE A 271 12.08 -2.49 -1.92
CA PHE A 271 12.96 -3.59 -1.53
C PHE A 271 14.41 -3.12 -1.35
N HIS A 272 14.99 -2.36 -2.28
CA HIS A 272 16.34 -1.83 -2.13
C HIS A 272 16.49 -0.99 -0.85
N GLN A 273 15.55 -0.08 -0.61
CA GLN A 273 15.55 0.76 0.58
C GLN A 273 15.41 -0.08 1.85
N ALA A 274 14.48 -1.04 1.87
CA ALA A 274 14.29 -1.92 3.02
C ALA A 274 15.53 -2.80 3.27
N PHE A 275 16.19 -3.29 2.23
CA PHE A 275 17.41 -4.06 2.35
C PHE A 275 18.53 -3.23 2.97
N ALA A 276 18.78 -2.03 2.44
CA ALA A 276 19.78 -1.11 2.99
C ALA A 276 19.48 -0.76 4.45
N ASP A 277 18.25 -0.31 4.74
CA ASP A 277 17.82 0.04 6.09
C ASP A 277 17.89 -1.13 7.07
N PHE A 278 17.67 -2.37 6.60
CA PHE A 278 17.79 -3.56 7.43
C PHE A 278 19.23 -3.78 7.88
N PHE A 279 20.17 -3.82 6.93
CA PHE A 279 21.57 -4.08 7.25
C PHE A 279 22.28 -2.92 7.93
N ASN A 280 21.84 -1.68 7.70
CA ASN A 280 22.41 -0.51 8.37
C ASN A 280 22.04 -0.44 9.87
N LYS A 281 21.09 -1.24 10.35
CA LYS A 281 20.76 -1.37 11.79
C LYS A 281 21.79 -2.17 12.59
N TYR A 282 22.52 -3.07 11.93
CA TYR A 282 23.48 -3.96 12.59
C TYR A 282 24.89 -3.34 12.57
N PRO A 283 25.74 -3.59 13.59
CA PRO A 283 27.13 -3.11 13.60
C PRO A 283 27.98 -3.84 12.55
N ARG A 284 29.15 -3.29 12.23
CA ARG A 284 30.07 -3.88 11.24
C ARG A 284 30.55 -5.24 11.74
N GLY A 285 30.58 -6.24 10.86
CA GLY A 285 31.00 -7.60 11.21
C GLY A 285 29.97 -8.43 12.00
N TYR A 286 28.76 -7.93 12.23
CA TYR A 286 27.69 -8.72 12.86
C TYR A 286 27.25 -9.92 11.99
N CYS A 287 27.21 -9.71 10.67
CA CYS A 287 26.93 -10.76 9.70
C CYS A 287 28.24 -11.17 9.05
N ASP A 288 28.67 -12.41 9.27
CA ASP A 288 29.82 -12.98 8.58
C ASP A 288 29.44 -13.43 7.16
N GLN A 289 30.46 -13.75 6.35
CA GLN A 289 30.24 -14.17 4.96
C GLN A 289 29.34 -15.42 4.89
N ALA A 290 29.52 -16.37 5.82
CA ALA A 290 28.76 -17.62 5.82
C ALA A 290 27.26 -17.40 6.09
N ALA A 291 26.91 -16.57 7.08
CA ALA A 291 25.54 -16.19 7.36
C ALA A 291 24.96 -15.35 6.22
N MET A 292 25.73 -14.43 5.64
CA MET A 292 25.28 -13.65 4.49
C MET A 292 24.94 -14.55 3.29
N ASP A 293 25.85 -15.46 2.91
CA ASP A 293 25.64 -16.37 1.79
C ASP A 293 24.40 -17.25 2.01
N ARG A 294 24.20 -17.75 3.25
CA ARG A 294 22.97 -18.47 3.61
C ARG A 294 21.72 -17.60 3.46
N MET A 295 21.74 -16.38 3.99
CA MET A 295 20.60 -15.47 3.89
C MET A 295 20.26 -15.15 2.43
N LEU A 296 21.26 -14.84 1.60
CA LEU A 296 21.06 -14.53 0.19
C LEU A 296 20.54 -15.74 -0.59
N ASN A 297 21.01 -16.95 -0.28
CA ASN A 297 20.45 -18.19 -0.83
C ASN A 297 18.99 -18.40 -0.42
N LEU A 298 18.65 -18.18 0.86
CA LEU A 298 17.27 -18.25 1.34
C LEU A 298 16.38 -17.20 0.65
N LEU A 299 16.90 -15.97 0.49
CA LEU A 299 16.23 -14.89 -0.21
C LEU A 299 15.93 -15.29 -1.67
N VAL A 300 16.91 -15.74 -2.43
CA VAL A 300 16.70 -16.18 -3.83
C VAL A 300 15.74 -17.38 -3.93
N THR A 301 15.77 -18.28 -2.94
CA THR A 301 14.94 -19.50 -2.94
C THR A 301 13.47 -19.19 -2.64
N TYR A 302 13.20 -18.44 -1.57
CA TYR A 302 11.85 -18.25 -1.04
C TYR A 302 11.21 -16.90 -1.41
N VAL A 303 12.01 -15.90 -1.79
CA VAL A 303 11.51 -14.59 -2.23
C VAL A 303 11.50 -14.53 -3.75
N GLN A 304 10.31 -14.63 -4.33
CA GLN A 304 10.11 -14.56 -5.78
C GLN A 304 8.99 -13.56 -6.10
N PRO A 305 9.28 -12.24 -6.09
CA PRO A 305 8.34 -11.21 -6.50
C PRO A 305 7.95 -11.38 -7.97
N ILE A 306 6.73 -10.96 -8.33
CA ILE A 306 6.28 -10.99 -9.72
C ILE A 306 7.00 -9.92 -10.54
N ASP A 307 7.20 -8.73 -9.96
CA ASP A 307 7.58 -7.53 -10.72
C ASP A 307 9.08 -7.43 -11.00
N PHE A 308 9.93 -8.16 -10.26
CA PHE A 308 11.38 -8.09 -10.43
C PHE A 308 12.11 -9.35 -9.96
N SER A 309 13.30 -9.57 -10.52
CA SER A 309 14.21 -10.63 -10.06
C SER A 309 15.03 -10.16 -8.86
N VAL A 310 14.98 -10.90 -7.75
CA VAL A 310 15.79 -10.62 -6.55
C VAL A 310 17.29 -10.54 -6.88
N LYS A 311 17.81 -11.48 -7.69
CA LYS A 311 19.24 -11.47 -8.08
C LYS A 311 19.62 -10.18 -8.81
N GLN A 312 18.76 -9.69 -9.70
CA GLN A 312 18.98 -8.43 -10.40
C GLN A 312 18.83 -7.22 -9.48
N ALA A 313 17.88 -7.26 -8.54
CA ALA A 313 17.68 -6.21 -7.56
C ALA A 313 18.90 -6.06 -6.62
N LEU A 314 19.44 -7.18 -6.13
CA LEU A 314 20.64 -7.17 -5.27
C LEU A 314 21.84 -6.46 -5.91
N ARG A 315 22.02 -6.59 -7.24
CA ARG A 315 23.07 -5.87 -8.01
C ARG A 315 22.94 -4.36 -7.97
N LEU A 316 21.72 -3.85 -7.75
CA LEU A 316 21.36 -2.45 -7.87
C LEU A 316 21.10 -1.79 -6.51
N VAL A 317 21.27 -2.52 -5.41
CA VAL A 317 21.12 -1.95 -4.07
C VAL A 317 22.22 -0.92 -3.84
N LYS A 318 21.81 0.29 -3.47
CA LYS A 318 22.68 1.41 -3.11
C LYS A 318 22.58 1.68 -1.61
N ASP A 319 23.48 2.51 -1.09
CA ASP A 319 23.43 3.03 0.28
C ASP A 319 23.50 1.97 1.40
N VAL A 320 24.11 0.83 1.10
CA VAL A 320 24.49 -0.17 2.11
C VAL A 320 25.94 0.05 2.54
N ARG A 321 26.26 -0.34 3.77
CA ARG A 321 27.64 -0.38 4.28
C ARG A 321 28.57 -1.17 3.35
N SER A 322 29.84 -0.76 3.32
CA SER A 322 30.86 -1.28 2.41
C SER A 322 31.13 -2.78 2.58
N ASP A 323 31.12 -3.30 3.82
CA ASP A 323 31.26 -4.73 4.10
C ASP A 323 30.14 -5.56 3.48
N ILE A 324 28.89 -5.11 3.59
CA ILE A 324 27.75 -5.79 2.96
C ILE A 324 27.83 -5.73 1.44
N LYS A 325 28.27 -4.58 0.89
CA LYS A 325 28.46 -4.43 -0.55
C LYS A 325 29.49 -5.43 -1.11
N GLU A 326 30.63 -5.59 -0.44
CA GLU A 326 31.64 -6.58 -0.80
C GLU A 326 31.09 -8.01 -0.75
N MET A 327 30.27 -8.34 0.25
CA MET A 327 29.63 -9.67 0.34
C MET A 327 28.63 -9.91 -0.78
N LEU A 328 27.84 -8.90 -1.15
CA LEU A 328 26.91 -8.97 -2.29
C LEU A 328 27.66 -9.20 -3.60
N GLU A 329 28.77 -8.50 -3.82
CA GLU A 329 29.61 -8.65 -5.03
C GLU A 329 30.20 -10.06 -5.16
N LYS A 330 30.52 -10.73 -4.05
CA LYS A 330 31.01 -12.14 -4.06
C LYS A 330 29.92 -13.17 -4.33
N PHE A 331 28.69 -12.88 -3.95
CA PHE A 331 27.55 -13.79 -4.11
C PHE A 331 26.97 -13.79 -5.53
N ILE A 332 27.03 -12.63 -6.21
CA ILE A 332 26.45 -12.38 -7.54
C ILE A 332 27.33 -12.96 -8.66
#